data_AF-A0A8X6KYK5-F1
#
_entry.id   AF-A0A8X6KYK5-F1
#
_cell.length_a   1.000
_cell.length_b   1.000
_cell.length_c   1.000
_cell.angle_alpha   90.00
_cell.angle_beta   90.00
_cell.angle_gamma   90.00
#
_symmetry.space_group_name_H-M   'P 1'
#
loop_
_entity.id
_entity.type
_entity.pdbx_description
1 polymer ?
#
loop_
_entity_poly.entity_id
_entity_poly.type
_entity_poly.pdbx_seq_one_letter_code
_entity_poly.pdbx_strand_id
1 'polypeptide(L)'
;MTKADDSNKDWIVGLMKYINTPISGLYLSPTWLLFVCRLKTKLPISLKVINVELFTDLTEEIVKRQKTPKLYYGRGSTNLRQFHGGDDVTMYDFNTKAWTPSNVISRSNKL
;
A
#
# COMPACT_ATOMS: atom_id res chain seq x y z
N MET A 1 1.16 14.47 -3.12
CA MET A 1 0.30 15.67 -3.08
C MET A 1 0.82 16.71 -4.06
N THR A 2 2.13 16.98 -4.05
CA THR A 2 2.90 17.75 -5.05
C THR A 2 2.45 17.62 -6.51
N LYS A 3 2.24 16.41 -7.04
CA LYS A 3 1.85 16.23 -8.47
C LYS A 3 0.52 16.89 -8.87
N ALA A 4 -0.42 17.06 -7.93
CA ALA A 4 -1.70 17.72 -8.21
C ALA A 4 -1.53 19.25 -8.21
N ASP A 5 -0.71 19.77 -7.29
CA ASP A 5 -0.32 21.18 -7.23
C ASP A 5 0.48 21.57 -8.47
N ASP A 6 1.42 20.73 -8.91
CA ASP A 6 2.21 20.90 -10.14
C ASP A 6 1.32 20.97 -11.40
N SER A 7 0.14 20.37 -11.35
CA SER A 7 -0.83 20.34 -12.46
C SER A 7 -1.94 21.39 -12.31
N ASN A 8 -1.93 22.22 -11.27
CA ASN A 8 -2.99 23.16 -10.90
C ASN A 8 -4.40 22.53 -10.92
N LYS A 9 -4.51 21.28 -10.45
CA LYS A 9 -5.77 20.52 -10.40
C LYS A 9 -6.19 20.32 -8.96
N ASP A 10 -7.51 20.37 -8.71
CA ASP A 10 -8.07 20.06 -7.40
C ASP A 10 -7.65 18.66 -6.94
N TRP A 11 -6.99 18.61 -5.78
CA TRP A 11 -6.47 17.39 -5.17
C TRP A 11 -7.60 16.41 -4.81
N ILE A 12 -8.80 16.91 -4.50
CA ILE A 12 -9.97 16.08 -4.18
C ILE A 12 -10.37 15.25 -5.40
N VAL A 13 -10.35 15.87 -6.58
CA VAL A 13 -10.62 15.18 -7.85
C VAL A 13 -9.54 14.13 -8.14
N GLY A 14 -8.29 14.42 -7.82
CA GLY A 14 -7.18 13.46 -7.92
C GLY A 14 -7.38 12.25 -7.01
N LEU A 15 -7.73 12.49 -5.75
CA LEU A 15 -8.02 11.44 -4.78
C LEU A 15 -9.22 10.59 -5.21
N MET A 16 -10.30 11.24 -5.66
CA MET A 16 -11.51 10.56 -6.14
C MET A 16 -11.21 9.65 -7.33
N LYS A 17 -10.34 10.06 -8.26
CA LYS A 17 -9.87 9.20 -9.34
C LYS A 17 -9.06 8.02 -8.82
N TYR A 18 -8.12 8.28 -7.92
CA TYR A 18 -7.25 7.24 -7.36
C TYR A 18 -8.04 6.12 -6.67
N ILE A 19 -8.99 6.48 -5.80
CA ILE A 19 -9.79 5.50 -5.04
C ILE A 19 -10.78 4.71 -5.92
N ASN A 20 -11.20 5.28 -7.05
CA ASN A 20 -12.12 4.63 -8.00
C ASN A 20 -11.41 3.89 -9.14
N THR A 21 -10.09 4.05 -9.31
CA THR A 21 -9.33 3.38 -10.36
C THR A 21 -8.98 1.95 -9.92
N PRO A 22 -9.15 0.92 -10.77
CA PRO A 22 -8.77 -0.45 -10.44
C PRO A 22 -7.27 -0.56 -10.20
N ILE A 23 -6.88 -1.35 -9.21
CA ILE A 23 -5.49 -1.53 -8.82
C ILE A 23 -4.83 -2.48 -9.83
N SER A 24 -3.86 -2.05 -10.62
CA SER A 24 -3.20 -2.85 -11.69
C SER A 24 -2.88 -4.32 -11.31
N GLY A 25 -3.59 -5.30 -11.86
CA GLY A 25 -3.45 -6.72 -11.50
C GLY A 25 -4.48 -7.24 -10.50
N LEU A 26 -5.41 -6.39 -10.06
CA LEU A 26 -6.75 -6.73 -9.58
C LEU A 26 -7.78 -5.96 -10.42
N TYR A 27 -8.97 -6.50 -10.56
CA TYR A 27 -10.10 -5.81 -11.21
C TYR A 27 -10.81 -4.82 -10.26
N LEU A 28 -10.38 -4.79 -9.00
CA LEU A 28 -10.98 -4.03 -7.91
C LEU A 28 -10.30 -2.68 -7.71
N SER A 29 -11.11 -1.67 -7.36
CA SER A 29 -10.61 -0.37 -6.92
C SER A 29 -10.54 -0.30 -5.40
N PRO A 30 -9.75 0.61 -4.81
CA PRO A 30 -9.70 0.80 -3.37
C PRO A 30 -11.06 1.03 -2.71
N THR A 31 -11.93 1.85 -3.31
CA THR A 31 -13.30 2.08 -2.81
C THR A 31 -14.12 0.79 -2.80
N TRP A 32 -13.94 -0.07 -3.81
CA TRP A 32 -14.65 -1.34 -3.87
C TRP A 32 -14.18 -2.31 -2.78
N LEU A 33 -12.88 -2.33 -2.49
CA LEU A 33 -12.34 -3.14 -1.38
C LEU A 33 -12.84 -2.67 -0.01
N LEU A 34 -12.99 -1.36 0.19
CA LEU A 34 -13.40 -0.78 1.47
C LEU A 34 -14.91 -0.79 1.69
N PHE A 35 -15.70 -0.52 0.65
CA PHE A 35 -17.14 -0.31 0.76
C PHE A 35 -17.97 -1.36 0.03
N VAL A 36 -17.34 -2.33 -0.64
CA VAL A 36 -17.98 -3.41 -1.39
C VAL A 36 -18.95 -2.89 -2.49
N CYS A 37 -18.78 -1.63 -2.91
CA CYS A 37 -19.60 -1.01 -3.94
C CYS A 37 -18.78 -0.05 -4.83
N ARG A 38 -19.27 0.17 -6.05
CA ARG A 38 -18.70 1.14 -7.00
C ARG A 38 -19.53 2.41 -7.02
N LEU A 39 -18.87 3.57 -6.96
CA LEU A 39 -19.51 4.87 -7.06
C LEU A 39 -19.93 5.17 -8.50
N LYS A 40 -21.06 5.85 -8.67
CA LYS A 40 -21.47 6.38 -9.98
C LYS A 40 -20.52 7.52 -10.37
N THR A 41 -19.78 7.32 -11.45
CA THR A 41 -18.86 8.32 -12.01
C THR A 41 -19.35 8.79 -13.38
N LYS A 42 -18.62 9.71 -14.03
CA LYS A 42 -18.93 10.16 -15.40
C LYS A 42 -18.78 9.06 -16.45
N LEU A 43 -18.07 7.97 -16.13
CA LEU A 43 -17.94 6.84 -17.03
C LEU A 43 -19.21 5.99 -16.96
N PRO A 44 -19.77 5.57 -18.11
CA PRO A 44 -20.93 4.70 -18.12
C PRO A 44 -20.56 3.36 -17.46
N ILE A 45 -21.41 2.91 -16.54
CA ILE A 45 -21.23 1.63 -15.85
C ILE A 45 -22.57 0.90 -15.78
N SER A 46 -22.54 -0.42 -15.90
CA SER A 46 -23.73 -1.24 -15.77
C SER A 46 -24.24 -1.23 -14.33
N LEU A 47 -25.56 -1.08 -14.15
CA LEU A 47 -26.21 -1.14 -12.83
C LEU A 47 -25.93 -2.47 -12.11
N LYS A 48 -25.71 -3.56 -12.85
CA LYS A 48 -25.37 -4.87 -12.28
C LYS A 48 -24.05 -4.85 -11.50
N VAL A 49 -23.09 -4.02 -11.94
CA VAL A 49 -21.75 -3.90 -11.35
C VAL A 49 -21.71 -2.95 -10.15
N ILE A 50 -22.76 -2.17 -9.94
CA ILE A 50 -22.91 -1.29 -8.77
C ILE A 50 -23.40 -2.10 -7.55
N ASN A 51 -24.07 -3.23 -7.78
CA ASN A 51 -24.56 -4.09 -6.70
C ASN A 51 -23.41 -4.71 -5.91
N VAL A 52 -23.65 -4.89 -4.62
CA VAL A 52 -22.70 -5.43 -3.66
C VAL A 52 -22.51 -6.92 -3.94
N GLU A 53 -21.33 -7.30 -4.45
CA GLU A 53 -20.90 -8.69 -4.55
C GLU A 53 -19.86 -8.96 -3.45
N LEU A 54 -20.11 -10.01 -2.66
CA LEU A 54 -19.12 -10.51 -1.70
C LEU A 54 -18.09 -11.33 -2.44
N PHE A 55 -16.83 -10.92 -2.32
CA PHE A 55 -15.71 -11.66 -2.91
C PHE A 55 -15.16 -12.66 -1.91
N THR A 56 -15.09 -13.94 -2.30
CA THR A 56 -14.56 -15.01 -1.44
C THR A 56 -13.04 -15.11 -1.47
N ASP A 57 -12.41 -14.81 -2.62
CA ASP A 57 -11.02 -15.23 -2.89
C ASP A 57 -10.01 -14.06 -2.92
N LEU A 58 -10.39 -12.88 -2.40
CA LEU A 58 -9.56 -11.66 -2.50
C LEU A 58 -8.20 -11.78 -1.83
N THR A 59 -8.16 -12.41 -0.67
CA THR A 59 -6.94 -12.57 0.12
C THR A 59 -5.90 -13.35 -0.67
N GLU A 60 -6.33 -14.41 -1.36
CA GLU A 60 -5.45 -15.19 -2.22
C GLU A 60 -4.94 -14.39 -3.42
N GLU A 61 -5.81 -13.64 -4.10
CA GLU A 61 -5.43 -12.78 -5.23
C GLU A 61 -4.42 -11.72 -4.81
N ILE A 62 -4.65 -11.08 -3.65
CA ILE A 62 -3.74 -10.08 -3.08
C ILE A 62 -2.37 -10.72 -2.80
N VAL A 63 -2.35 -11.91 -2.18
CA VAL A 63 -1.10 -12.64 -1.89
C VAL A 63 -0.39 -13.06 -3.18
N LYS A 64 -1.11 -13.61 -4.16
CA LYS A 64 -0.55 -14.00 -5.48
C LYS A 64 0.09 -12.80 -6.15
N ARG A 65 -0.62 -11.66 -6.15
CA ARG A 65 -0.08 -10.41 -6.68
C ARG A 65 1.18 -9.96 -5.95
N GLN A 66 1.21 -10.00 -4.61
CA GLN A 66 2.38 -9.57 -3.84
C GLN A 66 3.61 -10.46 -4.09
N LYS A 67 3.40 -11.76 -4.35
CA LYS A 67 4.47 -12.71 -4.67
C LYS A 67 5.21 -12.37 -5.96
N THR A 68 4.51 -11.86 -6.98
CA THR A 68 5.12 -11.57 -8.30
C THR A 68 6.23 -10.50 -8.20
N PRO A 69 6.00 -9.28 -7.68
CA PRO A 69 7.07 -8.31 -7.47
C PRO A 69 8.17 -8.83 -6.55
N LYS A 70 7.83 -9.57 -5.49
CA LYS A 70 8.82 -10.16 -4.58
C LYS A 70 9.76 -11.12 -5.30
N LEU A 71 9.23 -11.93 -6.23
CA LEU A 71 10.00 -12.88 -7.02
C LEU A 71 10.95 -12.19 -8.02
N TYR A 72 10.54 -11.09 -8.65
CA TYR A 72 11.35 -10.44 -9.69
C TYR A 72 12.27 -9.37 -9.11
N TYR A 73 11.77 -8.51 -8.24
CA TYR A 73 12.52 -7.38 -7.68
C TYR A 73 13.19 -7.69 -6.34
N GLY A 74 12.81 -8.77 -5.66
CA GLY A 74 13.38 -9.18 -4.36
C GLY A 74 14.54 -10.19 -4.42
N ARG A 75 15.02 -10.57 -5.62
CA ARG A 75 16.00 -11.68 -5.79
C ARG A 75 17.33 -11.48 -5.08
N GLY A 76 17.77 -10.23 -4.92
CA GLY A 76 19.03 -9.89 -4.24
C GLY A 76 18.87 -9.49 -2.77
N SER A 77 17.65 -9.51 -2.23
CA SER A 77 17.40 -9.08 -0.85
C SER A 77 17.63 -10.22 0.12
N THR A 78 18.46 -10.01 1.12
CA THR A 78 18.50 -10.86 2.31
C THR A 78 17.36 -10.49 3.24
N ASN A 79 16.81 -11.48 3.95
CA ASN A 79 15.89 -11.20 5.04
C ASN A 79 16.68 -10.59 6.20
N LEU A 80 16.10 -9.58 6.83
CA LEU A 80 16.71 -8.93 7.99
C LEU A 80 16.84 -9.96 9.13
N ARG A 81 18.04 -10.05 9.73
CA ARG A 81 18.24 -10.86 10.94
C ARG A 81 17.37 -10.30 12.06
N GLN A 82 16.85 -11.20 12.90
CA GLN A 82 16.12 -10.80 14.09
C GLN A 82 17.05 -10.08 15.07
N PHE A 83 16.65 -8.89 15.53
CA PHE A 83 17.34 -8.16 16.59
C PHE A 83 16.99 -8.72 17.97
N HIS A 84 18.01 -8.75 18.84
CA HIS A 84 17.91 -9.11 20.25
C HIS A 84 18.13 -7.86 21.12
N GLY A 85 17.63 -7.89 22.35
CA GLY A 85 17.87 -6.82 23.31
C GLY A 85 19.36 -6.75 23.64
N GLY A 86 19.93 -5.55 23.59
CA GLY A 86 21.34 -5.28 23.80
C GLY A 86 22.20 -5.28 22.52
N ASP A 87 21.63 -5.54 21.34
CA ASP A 87 22.37 -5.45 20.09
C ASP A 87 22.74 -3.98 19.78
N ASP A 88 24.01 -3.75 19.45
CA ASP A 88 24.50 -2.44 18.97
C ASP A 88 24.06 -2.22 17.52
N VAL A 89 23.38 -1.10 17.28
CA VAL A 89 22.84 -0.71 15.98
C VAL A 89 23.15 0.75 15.70
N THR A 90 23.29 1.11 14.42
CA THR A 90 23.34 2.51 14.01
C THR A 90 21.97 2.93 13.53
N MET A 91 21.43 3.99 14.13
CA MET A 91 20.15 4.58 13.72
C MET A 91 20.40 5.91 13.01
N TYR A 92 19.68 6.13 11.90
CA TYR A 92 19.73 7.40 11.21
C TYR A 92 18.84 8.41 11.93
N ASP A 93 19.42 9.49 12.41
CA ASP A 93 18.69 10.60 13.00
C ASP A 93 18.31 11.62 11.90
N PHE A 94 17.01 11.80 11.69
CA PHE A 94 16.49 12.72 10.68
C PHE A 94 16.74 14.20 11.03
N ASN A 95 16.93 14.54 12.30
CA ASN A 95 17.18 15.90 12.74
C ASN A 95 18.63 16.32 12.46
N THR A 96 19.59 15.50 12.92
CA THR A 96 21.02 15.74 12.70
C THR A 96 21.53 15.27 11.35
N LYS A 97 20.72 14.49 10.61
CA LYS A 97 21.06 13.86 9.31
C LYS A 97 22.32 13.01 9.36
N ALA A 98 22.55 12.35 10.49
CA ALA A 98 23.73 11.53 10.75
C ALA A 98 23.34 10.14 11.28
N TRP A 99 24.25 9.18 11.10
CA TRP A 99 24.14 7.85 11.70
C TRP A 99 24.72 7.88 13.11
N THR A 100 23.88 7.62 14.11
CA THR A 100 24.26 7.60 15.52
C THR A 100 24.23 6.18 16.09
N PRO A 101 25.22 5.77 16.90
CA PRO A 101 25.21 4.48 17.58
C PRO A 101 24.08 4.44 18.62
N SER A 102 23.43 3.29 18.76
CA SER A 102 22.25 3.08 19.62
C SER A 102 22.11 1.60 19.95
N ASN A 103 21.39 1.28 21.03
CA ASN A 103 21.23 -0.11 21.48
C ASN A 103 19.77 -0.52 21.41
N VAL A 104 19.52 -1.75 20.96
CA VAL A 104 18.16 -2.32 20.92
C VAL A 104 17.68 -2.60 22.33
N ILE A 105 16.61 -1.96 22.77
CA ILE A 105 16.07 -2.16 24.13
C ILE A 105 15.26 -3.46 24.20
N SER A 106 14.25 -3.59 23.35
CA SER A 106 13.40 -4.77 23.29
C SER A 106 12.62 -4.81 21.97
N ARG A 107 12.14 -6.00 21.61
CA ARG A 107 11.25 -6.15 20.46
C ARG A 107 9.86 -5.62 20.81
N SER A 108 9.36 -4.68 20.02
CA SER A 108 7.95 -4.30 20.09
C SER A 108 7.11 -5.32 19.31
N ASN A 109 6.30 -6.11 20.02
CA ASN A 109 5.24 -6.89 19.40
C ASN A 109 4.09 -5.94 19.05
N LYS A 110 4.20 -5.20 17.94
CA LYS A 110 3.02 -4.58 17.34
C LYS A 110 2.41 -5.57 16.35
N LEU A 111 1.16 -5.96 16.65
CA LEU A 111 0.26 -6.77 15.84
C LEU A 111 0.01 -6.12 14.47
#